data_AF-A0A7T8GZH4-F1
#
_entry.id   AF-A0A7T8GZH4-F1
#
_cell.length_a   1.000
_cell.length_b   1.000
_cell.length_c   1.000
_cell.angle_alpha   90.00
_cell.angle_beta   90.00
_cell.angle_gamma   90.00
#
_symmetry.space_group_name_H-M   'P 1'
#
loop_
_entity.id
_entity.type
_entity.pdbx_description
1 polymer ?
#
loop_
_entity_poly.entity_id
_entity_poly.type
_entity_poly.pdbx_seq_one_letter_code
_entity_poly.pdbx_strand_id
1 'polypeptide(L)'
;MLLTEQIVRRGAMVCGFRAGRTNIEIATFNNIPHGTVRNFRMTYNKFVEDGGKEEEFDVTNGKRKRRSDAHDDDIVDNIQQIIDKDPGRSMRGIARELSVSDFLVRKIVKQDIRYKSYSLRRGQFMSAATKERRAERAAALLNKFKHPPDKDMLIFYSNEKNFNQDQKVNKKNNRWLCSDPSEVPIVMATKFPATVMVLGVISNKGDVMPPHVYLDVLKNIVKPWMDQVAGDRPYLWQQDGAPAHTAKKVQDWCEDNFPHSLGQGNLNPLDFFVWGVAERDTNRSPHSTKQSLINSITEVFANFDRESVVNACSRVRSRLEEVVDAKGDFIR
;
A
#
# COMPACT_ATOMS: atom_id res chain seq x y z
N MET A 1 -1.48 -10.81 -40.17
CA MET A 1 -2.73 -10.72 -39.37
C MET A 1 -3.54 -11.98 -39.65
N LEU A 2 -3.56 -12.95 -38.74
CA LEU A 2 -4.30 -14.21 -38.94
C LEU A 2 -5.79 -13.90 -38.87
N LEU A 3 -6.51 -14.10 -39.98
CA LEU A 3 -7.98 -14.02 -40.00
C LEU A 3 -8.53 -15.12 -39.09
N THR A 4 -9.47 -14.77 -38.20
CA THR A 4 -10.09 -15.76 -37.33
C THR A 4 -10.92 -16.75 -38.17
N GLU A 5 -10.96 -18.02 -37.77
CA GLU A 5 -11.67 -19.09 -38.49
C GLU A 5 -13.15 -18.72 -38.81
N GLN A 6 -13.78 -17.94 -37.92
CA GLN A 6 -15.14 -17.43 -38.13
C GLN A 6 -15.26 -16.42 -39.28
N ILE A 7 -14.29 -15.53 -39.47
CA ILE A 7 -14.28 -14.57 -40.57
C ILE A 7 -14.09 -15.31 -41.90
N VAL A 8 -13.23 -16.33 -41.91
CA VAL A 8 -13.01 -17.19 -43.09
C VAL A 8 -14.30 -17.91 -43.49
N ARG A 9 -15.01 -18.53 -42.52
CA ARG A 9 -16.30 -19.20 -42.77
C ARG A 9 -17.37 -18.23 -43.30
N ARG A 10 -17.40 -16.98 -42.82
CA ARG A 10 -18.33 -15.95 -43.31
C ARG A 10 -17.99 -15.45 -44.70
N GLY A 11 -16.71 -15.25 -44.99
CA GLY A 11 -16.22 -14.95 -46.34
C GLY A 11 -16.63 -16.04 -47.33
N ALA A 12 -16.45 -17.31 -46.97
CA ALA A 12 -16.87 -18.44 -47.81
C ALA A 12 -18.39 -18.44 -48.09
N MET A 13 -19.22 -18.12 -47.09
CA MET A 13 -20.66 -17.98 -47.28
C MET A 13 -21.01 -16.83 -48.25
N VAL A 14 -20.41 -15.65 -48.09
CA VAL A 14 -20.65 -14.50 -48.99
C VAL A 14 -20.21 -14.82 -50.43
N CYS A 15 -19.05 -15.44 -50.61
CA CYS A 15 -18.60 -15.87 -51.93
C CYS A 15 -19.60 -16.85 -52.58
N GLY A 16 -20.13 -17.79 -51.81
CA GLY A 16 -21.17 -18.71 -52.29
C GLY A 16 -22.49 -18.01 -52.63
N PHE A 17 -22.87 -16.96 -51.89
CA PHE A 17 -24.07 -16.16 -52.16
C PHE A 17 -23.93 -15.37 -53.47
N ARG A 18 -22.81 -14.66 -53.66
CA ARG A 18 -22.50 -13.94 -54.90
C ARG A 18 -22.43 -14.86 -56.11
N ALA A 19 -21.96 -16.09 -55.91
CA ALA A 19 -21.91 -17.12 -56.95
C ALA A 19 -23.26 -17.81 -57.23
N GLY A 20 -24.36 -17.36 -56.63
CA GLY A 20 -25.71 -17.89 -56.87
C GLY A 20 -25.94 -19.32 -56.39
N ARG A 21 -25.08 -19.86 -55.52
CA ARG A 21 -25.19 -21.23 -55.01
C ARG A 21 -26.36 -21.36 -54.04
N THR A 22 -26.86 -22.57 -53.83
CA THR A 22 -27.89 -22.87 -52.83
C THR A 22 -27.31 -22.94 -51.41
N ASN A 23 -28.16 -22.79 -50.38
CA ASN A 23 -27.71 -22.93 -48.99
C ASN A 23 -27.12 -24.31 -48.67
N ILE A 24 -27.66 -25.36 -49.30
CA ILE A 24 -27.22 -26.74 -49.10
C ILE A 24 -25.83 -26.94 -49.72
N GLU A 25 -25.60 -26.46 -50.94
CA GLU A 25 -24.29 -26.55 -51.61
C GLU A 25 -23.20 -25.83 -50.80
N ILE A 26 -23.49 -24.62 -50.31
CA ILE A 26 -22.54 -23.84 -49.50
C ILE A 26 -22.27 -24.54 -48.16
N ALA A 27 -23.30 -25.06 -47.51
CA ALA A 27 -23.19 -25.78 -46.25
C ALA A 27 -22.31 -27.03 -46.38
N THR A 28 -22.59 -27.86 -47.39
CA THR A 28 -21.87 -29.12 -47.63
C THR A 28 -20.42 -28.87 -48.06
N PHE A 29 -20.17 -27.93 -48.99
CA PHE A 29 -18.83 -27.67 -49.51
C PHE A 29 -17.89 -27.09 -48.44
N ASN A 30 -18.41 -26.22 -47.56
CA ASN A 30 -17.59 -25.55 -46.55
C ASN A 30 -17.65 -26.21 -45.16
N ASN A 31 -18.36 -27.33 -45.03
CA ASN A 31 -18.65 -28.00 -43.75
C ASN A 31 -19.22 -27.03 -42.69
N ILE A 32 -20.19 -26.20 -43.10
CA ILE A 32 -20.89 -25.23 -42.24
C ILE A 32 -22.31 -25.73 -42.00
N PRO A 33 -22.84 -25.70 -40.76
CA PRO A 33 -24.22 -26.09 -40.50
C PRO A 33 -25.21 -25.31 -41.37
N HIS A 34 -26.13 -26.02 -42.03
CA HIS A 34 -27.11 -25.42 -42.94
C HIS A 34 -27.92 -24.27 -42.32
N GLY A 35 -28.29 -24.39 -41.03
CA GLY A 35 -28.98 -23.33 -40.30
C GLY A 35 -28.17 -22.04 -40.19
N THR A 36 -26.84 -22.14 -40.05
CA THR A 36 -25.93 -20.99 -40.03
C THR A 36 -25.89 -20.30 -41.39
N VAL A 37 -25.77 -21.08 -42.48
CA VAL A 37 -25.78 -20.53 -43.85
C VAL A 37 -27.10 -19.84 -44.16
N ARG A 38 -28.23 -20.47 -43.82
CA ARG A 38 -29.57 -19.91 -44.00
C ARG A 38 -29.74 -18.59 -43.26
N ASN A 39 -29.36 -18.54 -41.98
CA ASN A 39 -29.48 -17.32 -41.17
C ASN A 39 -28.61 -16.19 -41.71
N PHE A 40 -27.39 -16.52 -42.13
CA PHE A 40 -26.47 -15.54 -42.69
C PHE A 40 -26.93 -15.02 -44.06
N ARG A 41 -27.54 -15.88 -44.90
CA ARG A 41 -28.17 -15.46 -46.17
C ARG A 41 -29.30 -14.46 -45.94
N MET A 42 -30.12 -14.64 -44.91
CA MET A 42 -31.17 -13.66 -44.60
C MET A 42 -30.59 -12.27 -44.26
N THR A 43 -29.47 -12.21 -43.53
CA THR A 43 -28.77 -10.94 -43.24
C THR A 43 -28.15 -10.33 -44.50
N TYR A 44 -27.55 -11.17 -45.35
CA TYR A 44 -26.98 -10.75 -46.63
C TYR A 44 -28.03 -10.16 -47.57
N ASN A 45 -29.14 -10.89 -47.80
CA ASN A 45 -30.22 -10.44 -48.66
C ASN A 45 -30.81 -9.12 -48.18
N LYS A 46 -31.06 -8.99 -46.87
CA LYS A 46 -31.59 -7.75 -46.30
C LYS A 46 -30.66 -6.55 -46.55
N PHE A 47 -29.35 -6.72 -46.42
CA PHE A 47 -28.40 -5.64 -46.72
C PHE A 47 -28.45 -5.21 -48.19
N VAL A 48 -28.58 -6.16 -49.12
CA VAL A 48 -28.70 -5.87 -50.56
C VAL A 48 -30.04 -5.21 -50.86
N GLU A 49 -31.13 -5.66 -50.25
CA GLU A 49 -32.46 -5.05 -50.34
C GLU A 49 -32.48 -3.60 -49.81
N ASP A 50 -31.74 -3.33 -48.73
CA ASP A 50 -31.57 -1.98 -48.16
C ASP A 50 -30.64 -1.07 -49.00
N GLY A 51 -30.21 -1.52 -50.20
CA GLY A 51 -29.41 -0.75 -51.16
C GLY A 51 -27.89 -0.89 -51.00
N GLY A 52 -27.43 -1.82 -50.16
CA GLY A 52 -26.01 -2.11 -49.99
C GLY A 52 -25.40 -2.82 -51.20
N LYS A 53 -24.21 -2.38 -51.64
CA LYS A 53 -23.46 -3.05 -52.71
C LYS A 53 -22.86 -4.34 -52.18
N GLU A 54 -23.03 -5.44 -52.92
CA GLU A 54 -22.56 -6.77 -52.49
C GLU A 54 -21.10 -6.79 -52.04
N GLU A 55 -20.23 -6.06 -52.74
CA GLU A 55 -18.79 -5.92 -52.49
C GLU A 55 -18.46 -5.32 -51.11
N GLU A 56 -19.35 -4.50 -50.57
CA GLU A 56 -19.20 -3.76 -49.32
C GLU A 56 -19.77 -4.51 -48.10
N PHE A 57 -20.31 -5.72 -48.29
CA PHE A 57 -20.87 -6.50 -47.19
C PHE A 57 -19.79 -6.91 -46.17
N ASP A 58 -19.89 -6.37 -44.96
CA ASP A 58 -18.95 -6.63 -43.87
C ASP A 58 -19.15 -8.03 -43.26
N VAL A 59 -18.18 -8.91 -43.50
CA VAL A 59 -18.14 -10.27 -42.93
C VAL A 59 -17.62 -10.31 -41.49
N THR A 60 -17.04 -9.20 -41.00
CA THR A 60 -16.67 -9.06 -39.60
C THR A 60 -17.94 -8.86 -38.78
N ASN A 61 -17.98 -9.39 -37.55
CA ASN A 61 -19.16 -9.27 -36.72
C ASN A 61 -19.50 -7.79 -36.53
N GLY A 62 -20.65 -7.35 -37.04
CA GLY A 62 -21.21 -6.04 -36.70
C GLY A 62 -21.17 -5.90 -35.18
N LYS A 63 -20.51 -4.84 -34.70
CA LYS A 63 -20.36 -4.58 -33.26
C LYS A 63 -21.74 -4.73 -32.63
N ARG A 64 -21.94 -5.73 -31.76
CA ARG A 64 -23.14 -5.78 -30.90
C ARG A 64 -23.30 -4.38 -30.35
N LYS A 65 -24.44 -3.71 -30.61
CA LYS A 65 -24.77 -2.44 -29.95
C LYS A 65 -24.55 -2.69 -28.47
N ARG A 66 -23.48 -2.12 -27.89
CA ARG A 66 -23.32 -2.08 -26.44
C ARG A 66 -24.60 -1.43 -25.93
N ARG A 67 -25.22 -2.00 -24.88
CA ARG A 67 -26.27 -1.26 -24.16
C ARG A 67 -25.70 0.13 -23.88
N SER A 68 -26.47 1.17 -24.18
CA SER A 68 -26.05 2.53 -23.89
C SER A 68 -25.74 2.61 -22.40
N ASP A 69 -24.47 2.85 -22.11
CA ASP A 69 -23.92 3.00 -20.77
C ASP A 69 -24.27 4.36 -20.13
N ALA A 70 -25.05 5.16 -20.87
CA ALA A 70 -25.50 6.50 -20.55
C ALA A 70 -26.47 6.43 -19.36
N HIS A 71 -26.11 7.16 -18.33
CA HIS A 71 -26.94 7.51 -17.19
C HIS A 71 -27.05 9.03 -17.21
N ASP A 72 -28.15 9.55 -16.67
CA ASP A 72 -28.46 10.98 -16.72
C ASP A 72 -27.43 11.80 -15.93
N ASP A 73 -27.11 13.00 -16.41
CA ASP A 73 -26.21 13.93 -15.73
C ASP A 73 -26.76 14.28 -14.33
N ASP A 74 -28.10 14.35 -14.21
CA ASP A 74 -28.80 14.52 -12.93
C ASP A 74 -28.45 13.44 -11.90
N ILE A 75 -28.21 12.19 -12.32
CA ILE A 75 -27.85 11.10 -11.40
C ILE A 75 -26.41 11.27 -10.91
N VAL A 76 -25.51 11.77 -11.76
CA VAL A 76 -24.11 12.05 -11.39
C VAL A 76 -24.09 13.13 -10.32
N ASP A 77 -24.79 14.24 -10.56
CA ASP A 77 -24.85 15.37 -9.63
C ASP A 77 -25.48 14.99 -8.29
N ASN A 78 -26.57 14.20 -8.30
CA ASN A 78 -27.18 13.70 -7.07
C ASN A 78 -26.23 12.81 -6.25
N ILE A 79 -25.50 11.91 -6.91
CA ILE A 79 -24.50 11.07 -6.22
C ILE A 79 -23.37 11.93 -5.66
N GLN A 80 -22.89 12.92 -6.42
CA GLN A 80 -21.84 13.84 -6.00
C GLN A 80 -22.25 14.63 -4.75
N GLN A 81 -23.45 15.22 -4.75
CA GLN A 81 -23.97 15.98 -3.60
C GLN A 81 -24.10 15.14 -2.33
N ILE A 82 -24.56 13.88 -2.44
CA ILE A 82 -24.64 12.98 -1.29
C ILE A 82 -23.24 12.71 -0.71
N ILE A 83 -22.24 12.50 -1.57
CA ILE A 83 -20.86 12.25 -1.14
C ILE A 83 -20.25 13.51 -0.52
N ASP A 84 -20.47 14.68 -1.10
CA ASP A 84 -19.92 15.94 -0.57
C ASP A 84 -20.51 16.28 0.81
N LYS A 85 -21.78 15.91 1.04
CA LYS A 85 -22.43 16.03 2.36
C LYS A 85 -21.91 15.03 3.39
N ASP A 86 -21.72 13.76 2.99
CA ASP A 86 -21.18 12.71 3.84
C ASP A 86 -20.23 11.77 3.07
N PRO A 87 -18.92 12.08 3.06
CA PRO A 87 -17.92 11.25 2.39
C PRO A 87 -17.78 9.84 2.98
N GLY A 88 -18.33 9.60 4.18
CA GLY A 88 -18.33 8.29 4.84
C GLY A 88 -19.46 7.37 4.36
N ARG A 89 -20.39 7.88 3.56
CA ARG A 89 -21.56 7.12 3.08
C ARG A 89 -21.13 5.96 2.18
N SER A 90 -21.66 4.76 2.45
CA SER A 90 -21.37 3.60 1.60
C SER A 90 -22.05 3.72 0.23
N MET A 91 -21.38 3.31 -0.85
CA MET A 91 -21.96 3.30 -2.21
C MET A 91 -23.28 2.50 -2.28
N ARG A 92 -23.41 1.42 -1.51
CA ARG A 92 -24.66 0.66 -1.37
C ARG A 92 -25.78 1.46 -0.71
N GLY A 93 -25.42 2.32 0.25
CA GLY A 93 -26.34 3.24 0.91
C GLY A 93 -26.87 4.28 -0.06
N ILE A 94 -25.98 4.90 -0.85
CA ILE A 94 -26.35 5.84 -1.92
C ILE A 94 -27.26 5.16 -2.95
N ALA A 95 -26.91 3.94 -3.38
CA ALA A 95 -27.72 3.17 -4.32
C ALA A 95 -29.15 2.93 -3.81
N ARG A 96 -29.32 2.61 -2.52
CA ARG A 96 -30.63 2.44 -1.90
C ARG A 96 -31.42 3.75 -1.82
N GLU A 97 -30.74 4.84 -1.49
CA GLU A 97 -31.34 6.17 -1.33
C GLU A 97 -31.88 6.71 -2.66
N LEU A 98 -31.10 6.54 -3.74
CA LEU A 98 -31.49 6.94 -5.09
C LEU A 98 -32.28 5.86 -5.85
N SER A 99 -32.55 4.71 -5.23
CA SER A 99 -33.21 3.55 -5.87
C SER A 99 -32.55 3.11 -7.19
N VAL A 100 -31.22 3.13 -7.25
CA VAL A 100 -30.42 2.70 -8.40
C VAL A 100 -29.58 1.46 -8.07
N SER A 101 -28.97 0.84 -9.08
CA SER A 101 -28.09 -0.31 -8.85
C SER A 101 -26.76 0.08 -8.18
N ASP A 102 -26.23 -0.76 -7.28
CA ASP A 102 -24.88 -0.60 -6.68
C ASP A 102 -23.78 -0.54 -7.75
N PHE A 103 -23.98 -1.24 -8.87
CA PHE A 103 -23.07 -1.18 -10.01
C PHE A 103 -23.01 0.22 -10.63
N LEU A 104 -24.16 0.86 -10.84
CA LEU A 104 -24.23 2.21 -11.41
C LEU A 104 -23.51 3.23 -10.52
N VAL A 105 -23.77 3.21 -9.21
CA VAL A 105 -23.10 4.12 -8.27
C VAL A 105 -21.59 3.91 -8.28
N ARG A 106 -21.11 2.66 -8.23
CA ARG A 106 -19.67 2.36 -8.31
C ARG A 106 -19.04 2.85 -9.61
N LYS A 107 -19.75 2.71 -10.72
CA LYS A 107 -19.30 3.16 -12.03
C LYS A 107 -19.16 4.68 -12.04
N ILE A 108 -20.20 5.40 -11.63
CA ILE A 108 -20.24 6.87 -11.57
C ILE A 108 -19.14 7.41 -10.67
N VAL A 109 -19.05 6.91 -9.43
CA VAL A 109 -18.02 7.32 -8.47
C VAL A 109 -16.61 7.12 -9.05
N LYS A 110 -16.37 6.04 -9.80
CA LYS A 110 -15.04 5.70 -10.31
C LYS A 110 -14.69 6.38 -11.64
N GLN A 111 -15.63 6.49 -12.57
CA GLN A 111 -15.38 6.87 -13.96
C GLN A 111 -15.70 8.33 -14.22
N ASP A 112 -16.84 8.79 -13.71
CA ASP A 112 -17.38 10.11 -14.01
C ASP A 112 -16.88 11.13 -12.96
N ILE A 113 -17.13 10.84 -11.68
CA ILE A 113 -16.65 11.64 -10.53
C ILE A 113 -15.13 11.44 -10.28
N ARG A 114 -14.61 10.26 -10.61
CA ARG A 114 -13.18 9.87 -10.44
C ARG A 114 -12.70 9.82 -8.98
N TYR A 115 -13.60 9.56 -8.04
CA TYR A 115 -13.25 9.33 -6.65
C TYR A 115 -12.72 7.91 -6.41
N LYS A 116 -11.93 7.77 -5.34
CA LYS A 116 -11.35 6.50 -4.89
C LYS A 116 -11.76 6.24 -3.44
N SER A 117 -12.08 4.99 -3.13
CA SER A 117 -12.39 4.57 -1.77
C SER A 117 -11.09 4.35 -0.99
N TYR A 118 -10.91 5.08 0.10
CA TYR A 118 -9.80 4.91 1.04
C TYR A 118 -10.31 4.44 2.40
N SER A 119 -9.51 3.65 3.13
CA SER A 119 -9.82 3.36 4.53
C SER A 119 -9.40 4.54 5.40
N LEU A 120 -10.23 4.90 6.38
CA LEU A 120 -9.85 5.83 7.43
C LEU A 120 -8.58 5.35 8.14
N ARG A 121 -7.70 6.29 8.48
CA ARG A 121 -6.47 6.05 9.24
C ARG A 121 -6.73 6.42 10.70
N ARG A 122 -6.21 5.61 11.62
CA ARG A 122 -6.20 5.94 13.05
C ARG A 122 -4.91 6.68 13.37
N GLY A 123 -5.02 7.77 14.11
CA GLY A 123 -3.89 8.53 14.65
C GLY A 123 -4.10 8.79 16.14
N GLN A 124 -3.04 9.16 16.84
CA GLN A 124 -3.13 9.60 18.23
C GLN A 124 -3.91 10.92 18.30
N PHE A 125 -4.64 11.15 19.39
CA PHE A 125 -5.20 12.47 19.63
C PHE A 125 -4.07 13.50 19.85
N MET A 126 -4.13 14.64 19.17
CA MET A 126 -3.16 15.73 19.34
C MET A 126 -3.90 17.03 19.60
N SER A 127 -3.68 17.61 20.79
CA SER A 127 -4.16 18.96 21.11
C SER A 127 -3.43 20.02 20.29
N ALA A 128 -3.99 21.24 20.19
CA ALA A 128 -3.34 22.36 19.52
C ALA A 128 -1.93 22.64 20.08
N ALA A 129 -1.78 22.67 21.41
CA ALA A 129 -0.48 22.83 22.07
C ALA A 129 0.51 21.67 21.79
N THR A 130 0.01 20.48 21.45
CA THR A 130 0.88 19.36 21.05
C THR A 130 1.35 19.52 19.61
N LYS A 131 0.48 20.01 18.71
CA LYS A 131 0.85 20.36 17.33
C LYS A 131 1.89 21.47 17.30
N GLU A 132 1.68 22.54 18.06
CA GLU A 132 2.62 23.66 18.16
C GLU A 132 4.01 23.21 18.63
N ARG A 133 4.09 22.53 19.79
CA ARG A 133 5.36 21.97 20.29
C ARG A 133 6.02 21.01 19.30
N ARG A 134 5.22 20.25 18.54
CA ARG A 134 5.74 19.34 17.50
C ARG A 134 6.34 20.13 16.33
N ALA A 135 5.70 21.21 15.89
CA ALA A 135 6.21 22.08 14.81
C ALA A 135 7.50 22.79 15.24
N GLU A 136 7.54 23.36 16.46
CA GLU A 136 8.73 24.02 17.01
C GLU A 136 9.92 23.06 17.11
N ARG A 137 9.70 21.86 17.67
CA ARG A 137 10.73 20.82 17.75
C ARG A 137 11.20 20.37 16.37
N ALA A 138 10.28 20.21 15.42
CA ALA A 138 10.63 19.83 14.06
C ALA A 138 11.48 20.90 13.37
N ALA A 139 11.12 22.18 13.51
CA ALA A 139 11.88 23.31 12.97
C ALA A 139 13.28 23.42 13.61
N ALA A 140 13.37 23.28 14.94
CA ALA A 140 14.64 23.28 15.66
C ALA A 140 15.56 22.13 15.22
N LEU A 141 15.01 20.92 15.09
CA LEU A 141 15.75 19.76 14.57
C LEU A 141 16.20 20.02 13.14
N LEU A 142 15.31 20.48 12.25
CA LEU A 142 15.63 20.75 10.85
C LEU A 142 16.79 21.74 10.71
N ASN A 143 16.85 22.77 11.56
CA ASN A 143 17.98 23.71 11.59
C ASN A 143 19.30 23.03 11.97
N LYS A 144 19.30 22.10 12.93
CA LYS A 144 20.49 21.28 13.27
C LYS A 144 20.93 20.41 12.09
N PHE A 145 19.99 19.84 11.33
CA PHE A 145 20.30 19.04 10.14
C PHE A 145 20.81 19.89 8.96
N LYS A 146 20.38 21.16 8.84
CA LYS A 146 20.85 22.08 7.79
C LYS A 146 22.26 22.61 8.07
N HIS A 147 22.62 22.75 9.34
CA HIS A 147 23.91 23.26 9.79
C HIS A 147 24.56 22.27 10.76
N PRO A 148 24.95 21.07 10.28
CA PRO A 148 25.61 20.11 11.15
C PRO A 148 26.98 20.67 11.58
N PRO A 149 27.43 20.42 12.82
CA PRO A 149 28.75 20.83 13.28
C PRO A 149 29.90 20.27 12.44
N ASP A 150 29.70 19.08 11.85
CA ASP A 150 30.66 18.40 10.98
C ASP A 150 29.94 17.82 9.74
N LYS A 151 30.63 17.75 8.60
CA LYS A 151 30.11 17.13 7.37
C LYS A 151 29.98 15.61 7.49
N ASP A 152 30.84 14.96 8.29
CA ASP A 152 30.85 13.51 8.48
C ASP A 152 30.14 13.05 9.76
N MET A 153 29.29 13.91 10.32
CA MET A 153 28.49 13.66 11.52
C MET A 153 27.65 12.38 11.40
N LEU A 154 27.86 11.45 12.33
CA LEU A 154 26.97 10.31 12.50
C LEU A 154 25.74 10.71 13.30
N ILE A 155 24.62 10.05 13.01
CA ILE A 155 23.39 10.23 13.78
C ILE A 155 22.89 8.85 14.16
N PHE A 156 22.84 8.60 15.46
CA PHE A 156 22.28 7.39 16.03
C PHE A 156 20.86 7.65 16.50
N TYR A 157 19.94 6.78 16.08
CA TYR A 157 18.55 6.77 16.49
C TYR A 157 18.29 5.56 17.35
N SER A 158 17.60 5.73 18.47
CA SER A 158 17.19 4.63 19.33
C SER A 158 15.71 4.65 19.63
N ASN A 159 15.15 3.46 19.85
CA ASN A 159 13.79 3.27 20.33
C ASN A 159 13.62 1.84 20.87
N GLU A 160 12.58 1.64 21.67
CA GLU A 160 12.16 0.34 22.17
C GLU A 160 10.86 -0.11 21.49
N LYS A 161 10.77 -1.41 21.20
CA LYS A 161 9.55 -2.03 20.70
C LYS A 161 9.28 -3.36 21.38
N ASN A 162 8.01 -3.59 21.73
CA ASN A 162 7.53 -4.90 22.12
C ASN A 162 7.19 -5.73 20.89
N PHE A 163 7.85 -6.87 20.74
CA PHE A 163 7.47 -7.93 19.81
C PHE A 163 6.57 -8.94 20.52
N ASN A 164 5.53 -9.36 19.82
CA ASN A 164 4.57 -10.37 20.29
C ASN A 164 4.99 -11.74 19.74
N GLN A 165 4.65 -12.85 20.39
CA GLN A 165 4.88 -14.19 19.84
C GLN A 165 3.94 -14.55 18.68
N ASP A 166 2.76 -13.94 18.60
CA ASP A 166 1.72 -14.28 17.62
C ASP A 166 2.06 -13.76 16.22
N GLN A 167 1.47 -14.40 15.21
CA GLN A 167 1.62 -13.98 13.82
C GLN A 167 1.02 -12.58 13.60
N LYS A 168 1.76 -11.72 12.89
CA LYS A 168 1.25 -10.41 12.47
C LYS A 168 0.51 -10.51 11.15
N VAL A 169 -0.82 -10.32 11.18
CA VAL A 169 -1.66 -10.35 9.96
C VAL A 169 -2.07 -8.95 9.54
N ASN A 170 -1.71 -8.56 8.33
CA ASN A 170 -2.25 -7.38 7.65
C ASN A 170 -3.47 -7.80 6.82
N LYS A 171 -4.69 -7.59 7.34
CA LYS A 171 -5.96 -7.98 6.70
C LYS A 171 -6.17 -7.46 5.27
N LYS A 172 -5.46 -6.39 4.88
CA LYS A 172 -5.51 -5.84 3.51
C LYS A 172 -4.63 -6.63 2.54
N ASN A 173 -3.41 -6.97 2.97
CA ASN A 173 -2.40 -7.57 2.11
C ASN A 173 -2.37 -9.10 2.22
N ASN A 174 -2.63 -9.65 3.40
CA ASN A 174 -2.76 -11.07 3.63
C ASN A 174 -4.17 -11.52 3.24
N ARG A 175 -4.36 -11.81 1.95
CA ARG A 175 -5.59 -12.33 1.37
C ARG A 175 -5.38 -13.80 1.01
N TRP A 176 -6.39 -14.62 1.27
CA TRP A 176 -6.43 -16.02 0.87
C TRP A 176 -7.33 -16.14 -0.36
N LEU A 177 -6.83 -16.77 -1.41
CA LEU A 177 -7.58 -17.01 -2.64
C LEU A 177 -8.01 -18.48 -2.65
N CYS A 178 -9.28 -18.74 -2.39
CA CYS A 178 -9.88 -20.08 -2.36
C CYS A 178 -11.30 -20.05 -2.91
N SER A 179 -11.80 -21.22 -3.33
CA SER A 179 -13.21 -21.41 -3.72
C SER A 179 -14.12 -21.62 -2.52
N ASP A 180 -13.63 -22.29 -1.48
CA ASP A 180 -14.39 -22.58 -0.25
C ASP A 180 -13.84 -21.75 0.92
N PRO A 181 -14.67 -20.95 1.61
CA PRO A 181 -14.28 -20.24 2.82
C PRO A 181 -13.70 -21.12 3.94
N SER A 182 -14.03 -22.41 4.00
CA SER A 182 -13.50 -23.35 4.99
C SER A 182 -11.99 -23.61 4.83
N GLU A 183 -11.44 -23.37 3.64
CA GLU A 183 -10.00 -23.48 3.35
C GLU A 183 -9.19 -22.29 3.87
N VAL A 184 -9.85 -21.22 4.31
CA VAL A 184 -9.14 -20.04 4.83
C VAL A 184 -8.56 -20.37 6.21
N PRO A 185 -7.23 -20.33 6.39
CA PRO A 185 -6.61 -20.68 7.65
C PRO A 185 -7.02 -19.69 8.75
N ILE A 186 -7.38 -20.23 9.91
CA ILE A 186 -7.61 -19.43 11.13
C ILE A 186 -6.25 -19.07 11.71
N VAL A 187 -5.92 -17.78 11.73
CA VAL A 187 -4.74 -17.28 12.45
C VAL A 187 -5.10 -17.12 13.92
N MET A 188 -4.51 -17.97 14.75
CA MET A 188 -4.73 -17.98 16.20
C MET A 188 -4.15 -16.72 16.84
N ALA A 189 -4.85 -16.21 17.86
CA ALA A 189 -4.39 -15.12 18.71
C ALA A 189 -4.38 -15.59 20.17
N THR A 190 -3.24 -15.44 20.84
CA THR A 190 -3.07 -15.81 22.23
C THR A 190 -3.70 -14.73 23.11
N LYS A 191 -4.43 -15.11 24.17
CA LYS A 191 -5.07 -14.14 25.09
C LYS A 191 -4.05 -13.28 25.85
N PHE A 192 -2.94 -13.90 26.27
CA PHE A 192 -1.82 -13.26 26.97
C PHE A 192 -0.51 -13.71 26.32
N PRO A 193 -0.17 -13.16 25.14
CA PRO A 193 1.01 -13.59 24.41
C PRO A 193 2.29 -13.19 25.16
N ALA A 194 3.32 -14.03 25.08
CA ALA A 194 4.64 -13.62 25.50
C ALA A 194 5.11 -12.45 24.63
N THR A 195 5.77 -11.48 25.27
CA THR A 195 6.37 -10.34 24.59
C THR A 195 7.85 -10.23 24.93
N VAL A 196 8.60 -9.68 23.98
CA VAL A 196 10.01 -9.34 24.13
C VAL A 196 10.16 -7.86 23.80
N MET A 197 10.61 -7.08 24.78
CA MET A 197 10.99 -5.69 24.56
C MET A 197 12.41 -5.66 23.98
N VAL A 198 12.55 -5.04 22.83
CA VAL A 198 13.82 -4.94 22.09
C VAL A 198 14.22 -3.48 22.02
N LEU A 199 15.47 -3.19 22.39
CA LEU A 199 16.11 -1.92 22.09
C LEU A 199 16.76 -2.00 20.71
N GLY A 200 16.38 -1.08 19.82
CA GLY A 200 17.03 -0.90 18.53
C GLY A 200 17.88 0.37 18.54
N VAL A 201 19.07 0.29 17.95
CA VAL A 201 19.91 1.45 17.67
C VAL A 201 20.42 1.34 16.24
N ILE A 202 20.26 2.41 15.46
CA ILE A 202 20.71 2.47 14.06
C ILE A 202 21.46 3.77 13.78
N SER A 203 22.38 3.76 12.81
CA SER A 203 23.06 4.95 12.31
C SER A 203 22.46 5.46 10.99
N ASN A 204 22.64 6.74 10.69
CA ASN A 204 22.36 7.33 9.38
C ASN A 204 23.22 6.74 8.23
N LYS A 205 24.27 5.98 8.55
CA LYS A 205 25.12 5.28 7.58
C LYS A 205 24.75 3.81 7.40
N GLY A 206 23.67 3.33 8.05
CA GLY A 206 23.12 2.00 7.88
C GLY A 206 23.66 0.96 8.87
N ASP A 207 24.38 1.38 9.90
CA ASP A 207 24.83 0.48 10.96
C ASP A 207 23.63 0.12 11.85
N VAL A 208 23.48 -1.16 12.17
CA VAL A 208 22.38 -1.68 12.99
C VAL A 208 23.00 -2.40 14.18
N MET A 209 22.65 -1.97 15.38
CA MET A 209 23.08 -2.64 16.60
C MET A 209 22.35 -3.99 16.70
N PRO A 210 23.04 -5.08 17.05
CA PRO A 210 22.37 -6.33 17.40
C PRO A 210 21.28 -6.09 18.44
N PRO A 211 20.14 -6.80 18.37
CA PRO A 211 19.02 -6.53 19.23
C PRO A 211 19.35 -6.98 20.65
N HIS A 212 19.13 -6.11 21.63
CA HIS A 212 19.35 -6.42 23.04
C HIS A 212 18.03 -6.34 23.83
N VAL A 213 17.82 -7.30 24.71
CA VAL A 213 16.69 -7.33 25.65
C VAL A 213 17.04 -6.46 26.85
N TYR A 214 16.15 -5.53 27.20
CA TYR A 214 16.45 -4.39 28.08
C TYR A 214 16.88 -4.78 29.51
N LEU A 215 18.19 -4.76 29.80
CA LEU A 215 18.82 -4.78 31.13
C LEU A 215 20.11 -3.93 31.09
N ASP A 216 20.17 -2.81 31.82
CA ASP A 216 21.33 -1.89 31.94
C ASP A 216 22.10 -1.61 30.62
N VAL A 217 21.36 -1.42 29.54
CA VAL A 217 21.89 -1.47 28.16
C VAL A 217 22.64 -0.20 27.77
N LEU A 218 22.21 0.98 28.23
CA LEU A 218 22.73 2.26 27.75
C LEU A 218 24.25 2.40 27.99
N LYS A 219 24.69 2.09 29.22
CA LYS A 219 26.10 2.26 29.64
C LYS A 219 27.00 1.14 29.14
N ASN A 220 26.51 -0.09 29.20
CA ASN A 220 27.34 -1.28 29.01
C ASN A 220 27.35 -1.79 27.57
N ILE A 221 26.35 -1.40 26.76
CA ILE A 221 26.14 -1.94 25.42
C ILE A 221 26.03 -0.81 24.40
N VAL A 222 25.07 0.11 24.55
CA VAL A 222 24.78 1.15 23.55
C VAL A 222 25.98 2.06 23.34
N LYS A 223 26.49 2.67 24.41
CA LYS A 223 27.59 3.63 24.32
C LYS A 223 28.87 3.00 23.78
N PRO A 224 29.36 1.85 24.30
CA PRO A 224 30.53 1.17 23.72
C PRO A 224 30.35 0.79 22.25
N TRP A 225 29.15 0.32 21.87
CA TRP A 225 28.87 -0.01 20.47
C TRP A 225 28.88 1.24 19.57
N MET A 226 28.27 2.34 20.02
CA MET A 226 28.28 3.61 19.29
C MET A 226 29.70 4.15 19.14
N ASP A 227 30.53 4.09 20.18
CA ASP A 227 31.93 4.53 20.12
C ASP A 227 32.73 3.69 19.13
N GLN A 228 32.52 2.37 19.12
CA GLN A 228 33.15 1.48 18.15
C GLN A 228 32.73 1.82 16.71
N VAL A 229 31.44 2.05 16.46
CA VAL A 229 30.92 2.39 15.12
C VAL A 229 31.37 3.79 14.70
N ALA A 230 31.39 4.74 15.62
CA ALA A 230 31.82 6.10 15.36
C ALA A 230 33.31 6.18 15.07
N GLY A 231 34.13 5.42 15.79
CA GLY A 231 35.56 5.65 15.88
C GLY A 231 35.80 7.06 16.40
N ASP A 232 36.56 7.86 15.65
CA ASP A 232 36.85 9.25 15.99
C ASP A 232 35.79 10.25 15.47
N ARG A 233 34.74 9.77 14.77
CA ARG A 233 33.76 10.66 14.17
C ARG A 233 32.84 11.27 15.22
N PRO A 234 32.52 12.58 15.12
CA PRO A 234 31.49 13.17 15.95
C PRO A 234 30.13 12.55 15.64
N TYR A 235 29.32 12.36 16.68
CA TYR A 235 28.00 11.76 16.51
C TYR A 235 26.92 12.45 17.36
N LEU A 236 25.69 12.34 16.87
CA LEU A 236 24.45 12.75 17.53
C LEU A 236 23.73 11.55 18.11
N TRP A 237 23.17 11.72 19.30
CA TRP A 237 22.24 10.77 19.90
C TRP A 237 20.80 11.28 19.82
N GLN A 238 19.88 10.40 19.45
CA GLN A 238 18.44 10.65 19.49
C GLN A 238 17.73 9.51 20.22
N GLN A 239 16.92 9.89 21.21
CA GLN A 239 16.01 9.02 21.96
C GLN A 239 14.64 9.69 22.12
N ASP A 240 13.63 8.91 22.51
CA ASP A 240 12.28 9.42 22.74
C ASP A 240 12.14 10.18 24.08
N GLY A 241 10.95 10.73 24.32
CA GLY A 241 10.61 11.46 25.55
C GLY A 241 9.96 10.60 26.64
N ALA A 242 10.18 9.29 26.66
CA ALA A 242 9.58 8.43 27.69
C ALA A 242 10.04 8.83 29.10
N PRO A 243 9.21 8.67 30.15
CA PRO A 243 9.54 9.10 31.51
C PRO A 243 10.91 8.61 32.00
N ALA A 244 11.25 7.34 31.71
CA ALA A 244 12.55 6.75 32.05
C ALA A 244 13.73 7.50 31.41
N HIS A 245 13.57 7.94 30.16
CA HIS A 245 14.58 8.70 29.43
C HIS A 245 14.69 10.14 29.93
N THR A 246 13.59 10.72 30.42
CA THR A 246 13.55 12.08 30.99
C THR A 246 13.98 12.17 32.45
N ALA A 247 14.21 11.03 33.12
CA ALA A 247 14.65 11.02 34.50
C ALA A 247 15.99 11.77 34.62
N LYS A 248 16.10 12.63 35.63
CA LYS A 248 17.29 13.49 35.83
C LYS A 248 18.60 12.71 35.77
N LYS A 249 18.68 11.58 36.48
CA LYS A 249 19.86 10.69 36.47
C LYS A 249 20.26 10.20 35.08
N VAL A 250 19.30 9.99 34.18
CA VAL A 250 19.55 9.57 32.80
C VAL A 250 19.97 10.77 31.96
N GLN A 251 19.31 11.92 32.13
CA GLN A 251 19.70 13.16 31.44
C GLN A 251 21.11 13.61 31.82
N ASP A 252 21.44 13.66 33.12
CA ASP A 252 22.78 14.00 33.61
C ASP A 252 23.83 13.08 32.98
N TRP A 253 23.59 11.76 32.97
CA TRP A 253 24.51 10.81 32.34
C TRP A 253 24.60 11.01 30.82
N CYS A 254 23.48 11.28 30.14
CA CYS A 254 23.48 11.56 28.71
C CYS A 254 24.25 12.83 28.37
N GLU A 255 24.15 13.89 29.18
CA GLU A 255 24.91 15.13 29.01
C GLU A 255 26.41 14.89 29.19
N ASP A 256 26.81 14.07 30.17
CA ASP A 256 28.21 13.73 30.42
C ASP A 256 28.84 12.84 29.33
N ASN A 257 28.03 12.04 28.62
CA ASN A 257 28.53 10.97 27.73
C ASN A 257 28.21 11.19 26.26
N PHE A 258 27.19 11.95 25.92
CA PHE A 258 26.81 12.22 24.53
C PHE A 258 27.11 13.69 24.18
N PRO A 259 28.14 13.93 23.34
CA PRO A 259 28.62 15.28 23.08
C PRO A 259 27.55 16.16 22.42
N HIS A 260 26.61 15.55 21.69
CA HIS A 260 25.49 16.26 21.07
C HIS A 260 24.20 15.41 21.10
N SER A 261 23.11 16.00 21.60
CA SER A 261 21.78 15.40 21.58
C SER A 261 20.86 16.12 20.59
N LEU A 262 20.14 15.34 19.79
CA LEU A 262 19.03 15.86 18.98
C LEU A 262 17.83 16.22 19.87
N GLY A 263 17.77 15.72 21.10
CA GLY A 263 16.63 15.87 21.98
C GLY A 263 15.48 14.94 21.60
N GLN A 264 14.32 15.16 22.22
CA GLN A 264 13.15 14.30 22.06
C GLN A 264 12.41 14.63 20.75
N GLY A 265 12.55 13.76 19.75
CA GLY A 265 11.92 13.90 18.45
C GLY A 265 10.86 12.82 18.21
N ASN A 266 9.71 13.20 17.64
CA ASN A 266 8.63 12.28 17.28
C ASN A 266 8.79 11.67 15.86
N LEU A 267 9.97 11.80 15.24
CA LEU A 267 10.27 11.29 13.91
C LEU A 267 11.54 10.47 13.98
N ASN A 268 11.35 9.16 14.17
CA ASN A 268 12.41 8.19 14.30
C ASN A 268 12.32 7.16 13.16
N PRO A 269 13.41 6.91 12.40
CA PRO A 269 13.44 5.87 11.37
C PRO A 269 13.12 4.47 11.89
N LEU A 270 13.34 4.22 13.19
CA LEU A 270 12.89 2.99 13.82
C LEU A 270 11.35 2.85 13.73
N ASP A 271 10.60 3.91 14.02
CA ASP A 271 9.13 3.88 14.06
C ASP A 271 8.48 3.77 12.68
N PHE A 272 8.91 4.61 11.73
CA PHE A 272 8.26 4.66 10.43
C PHE A 272 8.80 3.63 9.42
N PHE A 273 9.88 2.89 9.77
CA PHE A 273 10.50 1.93 8.87
C PHE A 273 10.95 0.64 9.57
N VAL A 274 12.01 0.69 10.39
CA VAL A 274 12.71 -0.52 10.87
C VAL A 274 11.76 -1.46 11.61
N TRP A 275 10.94 -0.94 12.51
CA TRP A 275 9.97 -1.75 13.26
C TRP A 275 8.91 -2.41 12.39
N GLY A 276 8.52 -1.76 11.29
CA GLY A 276 7.55 -2.33 10.35
C GLY A 276 8.16 -3.48 9.54
N VAL A 277 9.41 -3.33 9.10
CA VAL A 277 10.17 -4.37 8.39
C VAL A 277 10.48 -5.53 9.33
N ALA A 278 11.03 -5.24 10.51
CA ALA A 278 11.39 -6.25 11.50
C ALA A 278 10.17 -7.07 11.94
N GLU A 279 9.06 -6.42 12.31
CA GLU A 279 7.85 -7.14 12.75
C GLU A 279 7.24 -7.96 11.61
N ARG A 280 7.28 -7.48 10.36
CA ARG A 280 6.78 -8.24 9.21
C ARG A 280 7.54 -9.55 9.03
N ASP A 281 8.86 -9.52 9.19
CA ASP A 281 9.72 -10.66 8.89
C ASP A 281 9.82 -11.60 10.10
N THR A 282 9.97 -11.06 11.31
CA THR A 282 9.94 -11.83 12.56
C THR A 282 8.59 -12.53 12.75
N ASN A 283 7.47 -11.81 12.66
CA ASN A 283 6.13 -12.32 12.96
C ASN A 283 5.38 -12.80 11.71
N ARG A 284 6.09 -13.20 10.65
CA ARG A 284 5.48 -13.81 9.47
C ARG A 284 4.73 -15.10 9.83
N SER A 285 5.25 -15.82 10.82
CA SER A 285 4.67 -17.01 11.45
C SER A 285 4.66 -16.82 12.97
N PRO A 286 3.78 -17.53 13.71
CA PRO A 286 3.79 -17.46 15.17
C PRO A 286 5.00 -18.20 15.76
N HIS A 287 5.40 -17.82 16.97
CA HIS A 287 6.47 -18.46 17.75
C HIS A 287 5.91 -19.30 18.88
N SER A 288 6.44 -20.51 19.05
CA SER A 288 6.02 -21.43 20.12
C SER A 288 6.63 -21.09 21.49
N THR A 289 7.76 -20.37 21.52
CA THR A 289 8.47 -19.98 22.74
C THR A 289 9.07 -18.59 22.64
N LYS A 290 9.34 -17.97 23.79
CA LYS A 290 10.06 -16.69 23.88
C LYS A 290 11.45 -16.78 23.23
N GLN A 291 12.15 -17.91 23.38
CA GLN A 291 13.47 -18.09 22.78
C GLN A 291 13.40 -18.16 21.24
N SER A 292 12.38 -18.83 20.67
CA SER A 292 12.17 -18.82 19.22
C SER A 292 11.94 -17.40 18.69
N LEU A 293 11.17 -16.58 19.42
CA LEU A 293 10.98 -15.17 19.07
C LEU A 293 12.29 -14.39 19.13
N ILE A 294 13.09 -14.53 20.21
CA ILE A 294 14.40 -13.87 20.34
C ILE A 294 15.35 -14.26 19.20
N ASN A 295 15.42 -15.55 18.86
CA ASN A 295 16.27 -16.03 17.78
C ASN A 295 15.87 -15.41 16.43
N SER A 296 14.57 -15.37 16.14
CA SER A 296 14.03 -14.75 14.91
C SER A 296 14.34 -13.25 14.85
N ILE A 297 14.13 -12.52 15.96
CA ILE A 297 14.49 -11.09 16.05
C ILE A 297 16.00 -10.90 15.77
N THR A 298 16.84 -11.74 16.36
CA THR A 298 18.30 -11.67 16.21
C THR A 298 18.71 -11.90 14.76
N GLU A 299 18.14 -12.91 14.10
CA GLU A 299 18.39 -13.22 12.69
C GLU A 299 17.94 -12.07 11.76
N VAL A 300 16.76 -11.51 12.00
CA VAL A 300 16.25 -10.39 11.20
C VAL A 300 17.14 -9.14 11.34
N PHE A 301 17.56 -8.81 12.56
CA PHE A 301 18.46 -7.67 12.81
C PHE A 301 19.86 -7.85 12.21
N ALA A 302 20.40 -9.06 12.26
CA ALA A 302 21.70 -9.37 11.66
C ALA A 302 21.69 -9.25 10.12
N ASN A 303 20.53 -9.49 9.50
CA ASN A 303 20.36 -9.47 8.05
C ASN A 303 19.65 -8.20 7.55
N PHE A 304 19.56 -7.14 8.36
CA PHE A 304 18.95 -5.90 7.91
C PHE A 304 19.76 -5.29 6.76
N ASP A 305 19.06 -4.97 5.67
CA ASP A 305 19.70 -4.33 4.52
C ASP A 305 20.20 -2.92 4.89
N ARG A 306 21.52 -2.73 4.76
CA ARG A 306 22.20 -1.48 5.09
C ARG A 306 21.66 -0.31 4.29
N GLU A 307 21.44 -0.51 2.99
CA GLU A 307 20.98 0.56 2.08
C GLU A 307 19.57 1.02 2.45
N SER A 308 18.68 0.07 2.75
CA SER A 308 17.34 0.36 3.26
C SER A 308 17.34 1.23 4.52
N VAL A 309 18.27 0.98 5.45
CA VAL A 309 18.40 1.81 6.66
C VAL A 309 18.90 3.22 6.32
N VAL A 310 19.91 3.35 5.46
CA VAL A 310 20.38 4.67 4.96
C VAL A 310 19.23 5.45 4.33
N ASN A 311 18.45 4.79 3.46
CA ASN A 311 17.30 5.38 2.80
C ASN A 311 16.18 5.77 3.78
N ALA A 312 15.99 5.01 4.86
CA ALA A 312 15.04 5.38 5.90
C ALA A 312 15.51 6.62 6.69
N CYS A 313 16.79 6.67 7.07
CA CYS A 313 17.37 7.79 7.79
C CYS A 313 17.40 9.07 6.94
N SER A 314 17.66 8.99 5.63
CA SER A 314 17.68 10.18 4.75
C SER A 314 16.31 10.88 4.65
N ARG A 315 15.22 10.13 4.84
CA ARG A 315 13.84 10.64 4.85
C ARG A 315 13.48 11.41 6.12
N VAL A 316 14.29 11.37 7.17
CA VAL A 316 14.01 12.10 8.42
C VAL A 316 13.89 13.60 8.14
N ARG A 317 14.77 14.14 7.31
CA ARG A 317 14.75 15.57 6.95
C ARG A 317 13.47 15.97 6.22
N SER A 318 13.10 15.28 5.13
CA SER A 318 11.90 15.61 4.37
C SER A 318 10.64 15.46 5.21
N ARG A 319 10.60 14.47 6.12
CA ARG A 319 9.50 14.31 7.08
C ARG A 319 9.42 15.45 8.10
N LEU A 320 10.56 16.00 8.55
CA LEU A 320 10.56 17.18 9.41
C LEU A 320 10.00 18.40 8.67
N GLU A 321 10.36 18.58 7.40
CA GLU A 321 9.81 19.63 6.53
C GLU A 321 8.28 19.48 6.40
N GLU A 322 7.77 18.27 6.11
CA GLU A 322 6.34 17.99 6.07
C GLU A 322 5.62 18.30 7.40
N VAL A 323 6.26 18.04 8.56
CA VAL A 323 5.68 18.35 9.87
C VAL A 323 5.56 19.87 10.05
N VAL A 324 6.56 20.63 9.64
CA VAL A 324 6.54 22.09 9.71
C VAL A 324 5.45 22.64 8.79
N ASP A 325 5.37 22.16 7.55
CA ASP A 325 4.35 22.56 6.57
C ASP A 325 2.93 22.23 7.05
N ALA A 326 2.77 21.08 7.71
CA ALA A 326 1.52 20.65 8.33
C ALA A 326 1.23 21.37 9.66
N LYS A 327 2.05 22.34 10.09
CA LYS A 327 1.93 23.05 11.38
C LYS A 327 1.83 22.09 12.57
N GLY A 328 2.63 21.03 12.52
CA GLY A 328 2.68 20.00 13.55
C GLY A 328 1.55 18.98 13.50
N ASP A 329 0.72 18.95 12.45
CA ASP A 329 -0.28 17.91 12.27
C ASP A 329 0.32 16.59 11.74
N PHE A 330 -0.53 15.58 11.53
CA PHE A 330 -0.15 14.31 10.94
C PHE A 330 0.36 14.47 9.49
N ILE A 331 1.54 13.92 9.25
CA ILE A 331 2.14 13.80 7.91
C ILE A 331 1.83 12.42 7.30
N ARG A 332 2.09 12.24 6.00
CA ARG A 332 1.71 11.01 5.27
C ARG A 332 2.83 9.97 5.13
#